data_AF-A0A933FXM7-F1
#
_entry.id   AF-A0A933FXM7-F1
#
_cell.length_a   1.000
_cell.length_b   1.000
_cell.length_c   1.000
_cell.angle_alpha   90.00
_cell.angle_beta   90.00
_cell.angle_gamma   90.00
#
_symmetry.space_group_name_H-M   'P 1'
#
loop_
_entity.id
_entity.type
_entity.pdbx_description
1 polymer ?
#
loop_
_entity_poly.entity_id
_entity_poly.type
_entity_poly.pdbx_seq_one_letter_code
_entity_poly.pdbx_strand_id
1 'polypeptide(L)'
;MEHFAKQINVPEPIARVLIHRGISSYEQAKEFFRPQLSHLHDPFLMDGMEQAAHRVLIALERKEKILIFGDYDVDGTNSAAMLYLYFIQIGLETTFHIPDRIKEGYGISTVGIDRGKEFGATLLIAVDCGITAIEQVKYARSQGIDVIICDHHEPGEKIPNACAVLDPLKTNCPYPFKDLCGCGVGFKLMQAISRLRNNEEIVFEYIDFATLATTADIVPLIGENRVLTKIGLEKINTQPRAGIRALIESSGTQEGKVTTGQIVFILAPRINAVGRLGDASRAVKLLTCDDPIRALELAQILEEENRNRRKIDEDTFLKAQYLVENYLNVDTDPAIVLHYDEWHPGVIGIVASRLVEKYYRPTIMMTTVDGVAKGSARSIVGFDIHKALKRVEDKLLQFGGHKYAAGLAVALDRIDEFREAFNDAVDELMSDDVRTPEIKIDAEITLHQLTPRFLRILKEFAPYGPGNMRPVFLARNVQVVNTPKIVGKDHLRMKLKQHQQVFDAIGFGLGDLINEVRSNDKNLDVVFSVDEHEWSHPSPTGSGTVTETFPQLKIKDLRKHEQAPAHVGNNTETQTIRREG
;
A
#
# COMPACT_ATOMS: atom_id res chain seq x y z
N MET A 1 -12.16 26.16 14.74
CA MET A 1 -11.15 26.18 13.64
C MET A 1 -10.14 27.31 13.80
N GLU A 2 -10.51 28.59 13.74
CA GLU A 2 -9.54 29.71 13.89
C GLU A 2 -8.72 29.66 15.19
N HIS A 3 -9.37 29.32 16.31
CA HIS A 3 -8.69 29.16 17.60
C HIS A 3 -7.59 28.09 17.53
N PHE A 4 -7.91 26.92 16.96
CA PHE A 4 -6.96 25.83 16.77
C PHE A 4 -5.80 26.25 15.86
N ALA A 5 -6.09 26.88 14.71
CA ALA A 5 -5.07 27.37 13.78
C ALA A 5 -4.07 28.33 14.45
N LYS A 6 -4.56 29.24 15.30
CA LYS A 6 -3.72 30.14 16.10
C LYS A 6 -2.89 29.38 17.14
N GLN A 7 -3.49 28.42 17.84
CA GLN A 7 -2.83 27.63 18.89
C GLN A 7 -1.63 26.83 18.36
N ILE A 8 -1.75 26.21 17.19
CA ILE A 8 -0.65 25.44 16.56
C ILE A 8 0.16 26.28 15.56
N ASN A 9 -0.15 27.57 15.43
CA ASN A 9 0.54 28.54 14.56
C ASN A 9 0.63 28.10 13.08
N VAL A 10 -0.51 27.69 12.49
CA VAL A 10 -0.61 27.31 11.07
C VAL A 10 -1.70 28.11 10.33
N PRO A 11 -1.65 28.21 8.98
CA PRO A 11 -2.74 28.78 8.19
C PRO A 11 -4.06 28.03 8.40
N GLU A 12 -5.19 28.72 8.35
CA GLU A 12 -6.52 28.13 8.57
C GLU A 12 -6.83 26.89 7.69
N PRO A 13 -6.52 26.87 6.37
CA PRO A 13 -6.78 25.67 5.57
C PRO A 13 -5.98 24.45 6.03
N ILE A 14 -4.77 24.65 6.59
CA ILE A 14 -3.99 23.55 7.17
C ILE A 14 -4.66 23.01 8.44
N ALA A 15 -5.14 23.90 9.30
CA ALA A 15 -5.87 23.49 10.50
C ALA A 15 -7.17 22.73 10.15
N ARG A 16 -7.86 23.13 9.07
CA ARG A 16 -9.03 22.40 8.55
C ARG A 16 -8.67 20.98 8.11
N VAL A 17 -7.60 20.82 7.33
CA VAL A 17 -7.09 19.51 6.91
C VAL A 17 -6.80 18.62 8.12
N LEU A 18 -6.17 19.15 9.17
CA LEU A 18 -5.90 18.40 10.41
C LEU A 18 -7.19 17.97 11.12
N ILE A 19 -8.16 18.86 11.25
CA ILE A 19 -9.46 18.55 11.88
C ILE A 19 -10.18 17.43 11.12
N HIS A 20 -10.17 17.46 9.78
CA HIS A 20 -10.74 16.38 8.96
C HIS A 20 -10.03 15.03 9.14
N ARG A 21 -8.79 15.03 9.64
CA ARG A 21 -8.03 13.83 10.02
C ARG A 21 -8.21 13.43 11.49
N GLY A 22 -9.15 14.06 12.20
CA GLY A 22 -9.38 13.82 13.63
C GLY A 22 -8.37 14.48 14.57
N ILE A 23 -7.53 15.39 14.06
CA ILE A 23 -6.52 16.11 14.83
C ILE A 23 -7.07 17.48 15.19
N SER A 24 -7.51 17.62 16.45
CA SER A 24 -8.22 18.82 16.93
C SER A 24 -7.62 19.45 18.18
N SER A 25 -6.54 18.88 18.74
CA SER A 25 -5.83 19.41 19.90
C SER A 25 -4.36 19.73 19.59
N TYR A 26 -3.75 20.58 20.42
CA TYR A 26 -2.33 20.92 20.28
C TYR A 26 -1.42 19.70 20.43
N GLU A 27 -1.68 18.81 21.40
CA GLU A 27 -0.86 17.61 21.59
C GLU A 27 -1.01 16.65 20.41
N GLN A 28 -2.22 16.43 19.88
CA GLN A 28 -2.41 15.60 18.68
C GLN A 28 -1.66 16.18 17.47
N ALA A 29 -1.69 17.50 17.27
CA ALA A 29 -0.96 18.16 16.18
C ALA A 29 0.56 18.04 16.36
N LYS A 30 1.04 18.18 17.60
CA LYS A 30 2.45 18.02 17.95
C LYS A 30 2.92 16.59 17.69
N GLU A 31 2.17 15.57 18.10
CA GLU A 31 2.47 14.17 17.81
C GLU A 31 2.48 13.89 16.29
N PHE A 32 1.51 14.46 15.57
CA PHE A 32 1.41 14.33 14.12
C PHE A 32 2.61 14.91 13.37
N PHE A 33 3.04 16.11 13.72
CA PHE A 33 4.16 16.80 13.07
C PHE A 33 5.53 16.37 13.61
N ARG A 34 5.59 15.78 14.81
CA ARG A 34 6.84 15.33 15.44
C ARG A 34 6.70 13.90 15.96
N PRO A 35 6.59 12.89 15.08
CA PRO A 35 6.57 11.49 15.49
C PRO A 35 7.86 11.13 16.24
N GLN A 36 7.74 10.41 17.36
CA GLN A 36 8.85 9.97 18.21
C GLN A 36 8.66 8.51 18.61
N LEU A 37 9.75 7.79 18.89
CA LEU A 37 9.71 6.39 19.31
C LEU A 37 8.89 6.17 20.59
N SER A 38 8.82 7.17 21.47
CA SER A 38 7.99 7.17 22.68
C SER A 38 6.48 7.16 22.40
N HIS A 39 6.05 7.45 21.16
CA HIS A 39 4.65 7.34 20.74
C HIS A 39 4.27 5.91 20.34
N LEU A 40 5.21 4.97 20.32
CA LEU A 40 4.90 3.56 20.13
C LEU A 40 4.21 3.00 21.38
N HIS A 41 3.21 2.15 21.19
CA HIS A 41 2.46 1.56 22.27
C HIS A 41 3.26 0.48 22.99
N ASP A 42 2.85 0.13 24.21
CA ASP A 42 3.46 -0.98 24.92
C ASP A 42 3.13 -2.30 24.19
N PRO A 43 4.13 -3.09 23.70
CA PRO A 43 3.87 -4.37 23.04
C PRO A 43 3.10 -5.35 23.92
N PHE A 44 3.23 -5.30 25.26
CA PHE A 44 2.55 -6.22 26.17
C PHE A 44 1.03 -5.99 26.26
N LEU A 45 0.52 -4.91 25.65
CA LEU A 45 -0.93 -4.72 25.46
C LEU A 45 -1.49 -5.61 24.36
N MET A 46 -0.66 -6.26 23.55
CA MET A 46 -1.11 -7.21 22.53
C MET A 46 -1.34 -8.58 23.15
N ASP A 47 -2.55 -9.09 23.00
CA ASP A 47 -2.94 -10.36 23.62
C ASP A 47 -2.06 -11.52 23.12
N GLY A 48 -1.45 -12.25 24.05
CA GLY A 48 -0.46 -13.31 23.78
C GLY A 48 1.00 -12.86 23.73
N MET A 49 1.31 -11.56 23.76
CA MET A 49 2.68 -11.05 23.62
C MET A 49 3.63 -11.55 24.69
N GLU A 50 3.18 -11.57 25.95
CA GLU A 50 3.98 -12.07 27.08
C GLU A 50 4.35 -13.54 26.88
N GLN A 51 3.37 -14.38 26.51
CA GLN A 51 3.58 -15.79 26.24
C GLN A 51 4.54 -16.03 25.06
N ALA A 52 4.39 -15.28 23.97
CA ALA A 52 5.26 -15.34 22.81
C ALA A 52 6.72 -14.97 23.16
N ALA A 53 6.90 -13.83 23.84
CA ALA A 53 8.22 -13.35 24.22
C ALA A 53 8.93 -14.33 25.16
N HIS A 54 8.24 -14.85 26.18
CA HIS A 54 8.81 -15.86 27.07
C HIS A 54 9.16 -17.16 26.35
N ARG A 55 8.34 -17.61 25.39
CA ARG A 55 8.66 -18.82 24.62
C ARG A 55 9.94 -18.67 23.79
N VAL A 56 10.18 -17.48 23.25
CA VAL A 56 11.44 -17.17 22.55
C VAL A 56 12.61 -17.11 23.52
N LEU A 57 12.44 -16.55 24.72
CA LEU A 57 13.51 -16.56 25.73
C LEU A 57 13.88 -17.99 26.16
N ILE A 58 12.91 -18.90 26.27
CA ILE A 58 13.16 -20.33 26.51
C ILE A 58 13.98 -20.92 25.36
N ALA A 59 13.65 -20.59 24.10
CA ALA A 59 14.43 -21.03 22.95
C ALA A 59 15.89 -20.54 23.03
N LEU A 60 16.10 -19.29 23.46
CA LEU A 60 17.42 -18.71 23.65
C LEU A 60 18.22 -19.42 24.74
N GLU A 61 17.62 -19.67 25.90
CA GLU A 61 18.26 -20.39 27.02
C GLU A 61 18.64 -21.83 26.63
N ARG A 62 17.78 -22.50 25.88
CA ARG A 62 17.96 -23.90 25.45
C ARG A 62 18.75 -24.05 24.15
N LYS A 63 19.15 -22.94 23.51
CA LYS A 63 19.79 -22.92 22.19
C LYS A 63 18.99 -23.71 21.15
N GLU A 64 17.67 -23.55 21.20
CA GLU A 64 16.75 -24.13 20.23
C GLU A 64 16.94 -23.48 18.85
N LYS A 65 16.53 -24.19 17.81
CA LYS A 65 16.54 -23.69 16.44
C LYS A 65 15.17 -23.13 16.07
N ILE A 66 15.17 -22.00 15.37
CA ILE A 66 13.95 -21.30 14.96
C ILE A 66 13.78 -21.37 13.44
N LEU A 67 12.56 -21.69 13.01
CA LEU A 67 12.09 -21.48 11.64
C LEU A 67 11.23 -20.22 11.59
N ILE A 68 11.63 -19.24 10.78
CA ILE A 68 10.78 -18.10 10.42
C ILE A 68 9.97 -18.43 9.18
N PHE A 69 8.66 -18.27 9.24
CA PHE A 69 7.78 -18.52 8.11
C PHE A 69 7.14 -17.19 7.70
N GLY A 70 7.49 -16.67 6.53
CA GLY A 70 6.90 -15.43 5.98
C GLY A 70 6.03 -15.70 4.76
N ASP A 71 5.31 -14.68 4.28
CA ASP A 71 4.62 -14.72 2.99
C ASP A 71 5.50 -14.23 1.82
N TYR A 72 5.03 -14.44 0.58
CA TYR A 72 5.77 -14.16 -0.65
C TYR A 72 5.72 -12.70 -1.13
N ASP A 73 4.97 -11.82 -0.46
CA ASP A 73 4.89 -10.41 -0.81
C ASP A 73 5.90 -9.54 -0.04
N VAL A 74 5.79 -8.22 -0.14
CA VAL A 74 6.74 -7.31 0.52
C VAL A 74 6.62 -7.38 2.04
N ASP A 75 5.43 -7.50 2.61
CA ASP A 75 5.27 -7.55 4.06
C ASP A 75 5.89 -8.85 4.60
N GLY A 76 5.50 -9.99 4.04
CA GLY A 76 6.02 -11.30 4.43
C GLY A 76 7.54 -11.44 4.25
N THR A 77 8.10 -10.97 3.12
CA THR A 77 9.54 -11.07 2.88
C THR A 77 10.36 -10.11 3.74
N ASN A 78 9.87 -8.89 4.02
CA ASN A 78 10.55 -7.96 4.94
C ASN A 78 10.44 -8.44 6.38
N SER A 79 9.28 -8.98 6.77
CA SER A 79 9.06 -9.60 8.07
C SER A 79 10.03 -10.75 8.33
N ALA A 80 10.18 -11.67 7.37
CA ALA A 80 11.10 -12.78 7.47
C ALA A 80 12.55 -12.32 7.56
N ALA A 81 12.97 -11.38 6.73
CA ALA A 81 14.32 -10.81 6.76
C ALA A 81 14.63 -10.12 8.09
N MET A 82 13.67 -9.34 8.61
CA MET A 82 13.78 -8.62 9.87
C MET A 82 13.99 -9.57 11.05
N LEU A 83 13.09 -10.56 11.19
CA LEU A 83 13.16 -11.53 12.28
C LEU A 83 14.40 -12.41 12.17
N TYR A 84 14.76 -12.87 10.96
CA TYR A 84 15.96 -13.67 10.73
C TYR A 84 17.22 -12.97 11.24
N LEU A 85 17.42 -11.70 10.85
CA LEU A 85 18.58 -10.93 11.28
C LEU A 85 18.58 -10.66 12.78
N TYR A 86 17.43 -10.30 13.35
CA TYR A 86 17.29 -10.06 14.78
C TYR A 86 17.63 -11.32 15.60
N PHE A 87 17.08 -12.47 15.23
CA PHE A 87 17.32 -13.71 15.96
C PHE A 87 18.78 -14.17 15.89
N ILE A 88 19.43 -14.01 14.73
CA ILE A 88 20.87 -14.22 14.61
C ILE A 88 21.64 -13.27 15.53
N GLN A 89 21.30 -11.97 15.53
CA GLN A 89 21.98 -10.96 16.35
C GLN A 89 21.89 -11.27 17.85
N ILE A 90 20.77 -11.83 18.31
CA ILE A 90 20.60 -12.20 19.73
C ILE A 90 21.12 -13.60 20.08
N GLY A 91 21.66 -14.35 19.10
CA GLY A 91 22.38 -15.61 19.33
C GLY A 91 21.60 -16.89 19.07
N LEU A 92 20.49 -16.84 18.32
CA LEU A 92 19.69 -18.01 17.95
C LEU A 92 20.07 -18.54 16.57
N GLU A 93 20.19 -19.86 16.46
CA GLU A 93 20.33 -20.54 15.17
C GLU A 93 18.98 -20.53 14.45
N THR A 94 18.91 -19.80 13.34
CA THR A 94 17.64 -19.46 12.68
C THR A 94 17.72 -19.74 11.20
N THR A 95 16.63 -20.26 10.63
CA THR A 95 16.41 -20.35 9.18
C THR A 95 15.06 -19.72 8.82
N PHE A 96 14.77 -19.56 7.53
CA PHE A 96 13.50 -19.05 7.06
C PHE A 96 12.92 -19.88 5.90
N HIS A 97 11.60 -19.84 5.74
CA HIS A 97 10.89 -20.38 4.59
C HIS A 97 9.86 -19.36 4.09
N ILE A 98 9.82 -19.20 2.76
CA ILE A 98 8.80 -18.42 2.06
C ILE A 98 8.09 -19.38 1.10
N PRO A 99 6.75 -19.50 1.15
CA PRO A 99 6.03 -20.48 0.35
C PRO A 99 6.07 -20.13 -1.14
N ASP A 100 6.13 -21.17 -1.99
CA ASP A 100 5.89 -21.00 -3.42
C ASP A 100 4.41 -20.71 -3.68
N ARG A 101 4.11 -19.51 -4.18
CA ARG A 101 2.74 -19.03 -4.42
C ARG A 101 1.89 -19.96 -5.29
N ILE A 102 2.50 -20.66 -6.24
CA ILE A 102 1.79 -21.50 -7.20
C ILE A 102 1.64 -22.93 -6.64
N LYS A 103 2.71 -23.48 -6.04
CA LYS A 103 2.75 -24.88 -5.60
C LYS A 103 2.21 -25.09 -4.19
N GLU A 104 2.56 -24.20 -3.28
CA GLU A 104 2.20 -24.28 -1.86
C GLU A 104 0.98 -23.40 -1.53
N GLY A 105 0.76 -22.35 -2.33
CA GLY A 105 -0.32 -21.40 -2.11
C GLY A 105 0.05 -20.33 -1.10
N TYR A 106 -0.96 -19.73 -0.47
CA TYR A 106 -0.80 -18.70 0.56
C TYR A 106 -0.81 -19.32 1.97
N GLY A 107 0.02 -18.77 2.86
CA GLY A 107 0.08 -19.11 4.27
C GLY A 107 1.00 -20.28 4.62
N ILE A 108 0.89 -20.75 5.87
CA ILE A 108 1.72 -21.84 6.39
C ILE A 108 1.45 -23.12 5.59
N SER A 109 2.51 -23.73 5.05
CA SER A 109 2.45 -24.97 4.28
C SER A 109 3.06 -26.14 5.06
N THR A 110 2.56 -27.36 4.82
CA THR A 110 3.17 -28.58 5.40
C THR A 110 4.60 -28.79 4.89
N VAL A 111 4.87 -28.43 3.62
CA VAL A 111 6.21 -28.49 3.02
C VAL A 111 7.21 -27.63 3.78
N GLY A 112 6.83 -26.40 4.15
CA GLY A 112 7.71 -25.54 4.94
C GLY A 112 7.88 -26.02 6.38
N ILE A 113 6.84 -26.62 6.98
CA ILE A 113 6.94 -27.27 8.30
C ILE A 113 7.93 -28.45 8.25
N ASP A 114 7.85 -29.28 7.22
CA ASP A 114 8.74 -30.44 7.04
C ASP A 114 10.20 -29.98 6.87
N ARG A 115 10.45 -28.91 6.10
CA ARG A 115 11.78 -28.28 6.02
C ARG A 115 12.29 -27.77 7.36
N GLY A 116 11.41 -27.16 8.17
CA GLY A 116 11.74 -26.75 9.53
C GLY A 116 12.15 -27.94 10.41
N LYS A 117 11.43 -29.05 10.29
CA LYS A 117 11.74 -30.29 11.00
C LYS A 117 13.09 -30.87 10.56
N GLU A 118 13.38 -30.88 9.26
CA GLU A 118 14.67 -31.33 8.71
C GLU A 118 15.84 -30.48 9.22
N PHE A 119 15.63 -29.17 9.38
CA PHE A 119 16.61 -28.27 10.00
C PHE A 119 16.79 -28.51 11.51
N GLY A 120 15.83 -29.17 12.15
CA GLY A 120 15.78 -29.41 13.59
C GLY A 120 15.15 -28.26 14.38
N ALA A 121 14.30 -27.46 13.76
CA ALA A 121 13.55 -26.41 14.44
C ALA A 121 12.58 -27.00 15.47
N THR A 122 12.56 -26.43 16.67
CA THR A 122 11.58 -26.75 17.72
C THR A 122 10.56 -25.62 17.93
N LEU A 123 10.80 -24.47 17.29
CA LEU A 123 9.93 -23.31 17.29
C LEU A 123 9.79 -22.76 15.87
N LEU A 124 8.56 -22.58 15.42
CA LEU A 124 8.18 -21.89 14.20
C LEU A 124 7.55 -20.55 14.57
N ILE A 125 8.03 -19.47 13.98
CA ILE A 125 7.41 -18.14 14.09
C ILE A 125 6.89 -17.76 12.71
N ALA A 126 5.56 -17.82 12.55
CA ALA A 126 4.89 -17.36 11.34
C ALA A 126 4.66 -15.86 11.45
N VAL A 127 4.94 -15.14 10.36
CA VAL A 127 4.77 -13.69 10.29
C VAL A 127 4.08 -13.31 8.98
N ASP A 128 3.14 -12.37 9.05
CA ASP A 128 2.28 -11.98 7.93
C ASP A 128 1.41 -13.14 7.37
N CYS A 129 1.26 -14.19 8.17
CA CYS A 129 0.40 -15.31 7.88
C CYS A 129 0.12 -16.14 9.12
N GLY A 130 -0.91 -16.99 9.03
CA GLY A 130 -1.15 -18.07 9.99
C GLY A 130 -2.42 -17.93 10.81
N ILE A 131 -3.11 -16.78 10.85
CA ILE A 131 -4.32 -16.59 11.68
C ILE A 131 -5.47 -17.55 11.35
N THR A 132 -5.46 -18.15 10.16
CA THR A 132 -6.43 -19.17 9.72
C THR A 132 -5.84 -20.60 9.61
N ALA A 133 -4.56 -20.80 9.92
CA ALA A 133 -3.81 -22.04 9.67
C ALA A 133 -4.02 -23.14 10.74
N ILE A 134 -5.27 -23.49 11.02
CA ILE A 134 -5.64 -24.41 12.11
C ILE A 134 -4.98 -25.79 11.94
N GLU A 135 -5.13 -26.41 10.78
CA GLU A 135 -4.61 -27.76 10.54
C GLU A 135 -3.09 -27.79 10.43
N GLN A 136 -2.47 -26.73 9.90
CA GLN A 136 -1.02 -26.64 9.78
C GLN A 136 -0.35 -26.42 11.13
N VAL A 137 -0.94 -25.61 12.02
CA VAL A 137 -0.45 -25.50 13.41
C VAL A 137 -0.57 -26.83 14.15
N LYS A 138 -1.69 -27.55 13.96
CA LYS A 138 -1.86 -28.90 14.52
C LYS A 138 -0.81 -29.88 13.98
N TYR A 139 -0.52 -29.81 12.67
CA TYR A 139 0.52 -30.62 12.05
C TYR A 139 1.90 -30.29 12.63
N ALA A 140 2.31 -29.02 12.69
CA ALA A 140 3.58 -28.59 13.27
C ALA A 140 3.76 -29.11 14.71
N ARG A 141 2.73 -28.99 15.53
CA ARG A 141 2.74 -29.52 16.91
C ARG A 141 2.89 -31.04 16.95
N SER A 142 2.25 -31.77 16.03
CA SER A 142 2.44 -33.23 15.92
C SER A 142 3.87 -33.63 15.53
N GLN A 143 4.63 -32.72 14.92
CA GLN A 143 6.04 -32.88 14.60
C GLN A 143 6.97 -32.42 15.74
N GLY A 144 6.43 -31.99 16.89
CA GLY A 144 7.22 -31.48 18.02
C GLY A 144 7.67 -30.02 17.86
N ILE A 145 7.02 -29.25 16.99
CA ILE A 145 7.35 -27.85 16.71
C ILE A 145 6.28 -26.95 17.35
N ASP A 146 6.69 -26.11 18.29
CA ASP A 146 5.82 -25.05 18.82
C ASP A 146 5.62 -23.96 17.78
N VAL A 147 4.47 -23.28 17.79
CA VAL A 147 4.17 -22.23 16.81
C VAL A 147 3.82 -20.91 17.52
N ILE A 148 4.42 -19.80 17.08
CA ILE A 148 3.97 -18.43 17.36
C ILE A 148 3.49 -17.84 16.03
N ILE A 149 2.33 -17.18 16.05
CA ILE A 149 1.78 -16.47 14.88
C ILE A 149 1.85 -14.97 15.15
N CYS A 150 2.39 -14.22 14.20
CA CYS A 150 2.40 -12.76 14.13
C CYS A 150 1.64 -12.33 12.87
N ASP A 151 0.38 -11.97 13.00
CA ASP A 151 -0.51 -11.73 11.85
C ASP A 151 -1.34 -10.45 12.05
N HIS A 152 -1.95 -9.99 10.97
CA HIS A 152 -2.80 -8.81 10.94
C HIS A 152 -4.03 -8.97 10.02
N HIS A 153 -4.21 -10.17 9.47
CA HIS A 153 -5.37 -10.51 8.67
C HIS A 153 -6.62 -10.74 9.54
N GLU A 154 -7.80 -10.68 8.93
CA GLU A 154 -9.07 -10.92 9.64
C GLU A 154 -9.10 -12.34 10.25
N PRO A 155 -9.31 -12.46 11.57
CA PRO A 155 -9.39 -13.76 12.22
C PRO A 155 -10.66 -14.51 11.82
N GLY A 156 -10.55 -15.82 11.64
CA GLY A 156 -11.70 -16.69 11.44
C GLY A 156 -12.53 -16.88 12.72
N GLU A 157 -13.69 -17.54 12.61
CA GLU A 157 -14.53 -17.90 13.78
C GLU A 157 -13.74 -18.72 14.83
N LYS A 158 -12.79 -19.51 14.37
CA LYS A 158 -11.82 -20.24 15.19
C LYS A 158 -10.42 -19.83 14.76
N ILE A 159 -9.56 -19.63 15.75
CA ILE A 159 -8.13 -19.37 15.54
C ILE A 159 -7.29 -20.62 15.87
N PRO A 160 -6.08 -20.76 15.31
CA PRO A 160 -5.21 -21.90 15.57
C PRO A 160 -4.82 -22.04 17.04
N ASN A 161 -4.69 -23.28 17.50
CA ASN A 161 -4.17 -23.59 18.82
C ASN A 161 -2.63 -23.56 18.81
N ALA A 162 -2.07 -22.37 18.60
CA ALA A 162 -0.63 -22.10 18.66
C ALA A 162 -0.16 -21.83 20.09
N CYS A 163 1.15 -21.74 20.31
CA CYS A 163 1.71 -21.27 21.58
C CYS A 163 1.25 -19.84 21.85
N ALA A 164 1.32 -18.96 20.86
CA ALA A 164 0.75 -17.62 20.95
C ALA A 164 0.25 -17.17 19.56
N VAL A 165 -0.79 -16.37 19.55
CA VAL A 165 -1.35 -15.73 18.35
C VAL A 165 -1.40 -14.24 18.60
N LEU A 166 -0.44 -13.53 18.02
CA LEU A 166 -0.25 -12.09 18.07
C LEU A 166 -0.95 -11.49 16.86
N ASP A 167 -2.10 -10.89 17.11
CA ASP A 167 -2.89 -10.22 16.09
C ASP A 167 -3.71 -9.12 16.75
N PRO A 168 -3.57 -7.84 16.33
CA PRO A 168 -4.33 -6.75 16.92
C PRO A 168 -5.83 -6.84 16.61
N LEU A 169 -6.24 -7.47 15.51
CA LEU A 169 -7.64 -7.67 15.10
C LEU A 169 -8.33 -8.81 15.85
N LYS A 170 -7.57 -9.66 16.56
CA LYS A 170 -8.15 -10.73 17.39
C LYS A 170 -9.20 -10.17 18.35
N THR A 171 -10.34 -10.86 18.40
CA THR A 171 -11.47 -10.50 19.27
C THR A 171 -11.00 -10.27 20.70
N ASN A 172 -11.36 -9.12 21.27
CA ASN A 172 -10.98 -8.67 22.62
C ASN A 172 -9.48 -8.39 22.85
N CYS A 173 -8.65 -8.33 21.81
CA CYS A 173 -7.26 -7.90 21.95
C CYS A 173 -7.20 -6.43 22.42
N PRO A 174 -6.57 -6.12 23.59
CA PRO A 174 -6.58 -4.77 24.15
C PRO A 174 -5.60 -3.82 23.47
N TYR A 175 -4.80 -4.30 22.51
CA TYR A 175 -3.82 -3.47 21.82
C TYR A 175 -4.49 -2.27 21.14
N PRO A 176 -4.03 -1.03 21.41
CA PRO A 176 -4.77 0.18 21.04
C PRO A 176 -4.75 0.51 19.54
N PHE A 177 -3.77 0.01 18.77
CA PHE A 177 -3.62 0.33 17.36
C PHE A 177 -3.83 -0.90 16.48
N LYS A 178 -4.85 -0.87 15.62
CA LYS A 178 -5.34 -2.05 14.89
C LYS A 178 -4.76 -2.25 13.50
N ASP A 179 -4.07 -1.24 12.98
CA ASP A 179 -3.66 -1.17 11.58
C ASP A 179 -2.20 -1.57 11.34
N LEU A 180 -1.54 -2.27 12.28
CA LEU A 180 -0.19 -2.78 12.04
C LEU A 180 -0.20 -3.78 10.88
N CYS A 181 0.79 -3.71 9.99
CA CYS A 181 1.09 -4.78 9.04
C CYS A 181 1.76 -5.97 9.76
N GLY A 182 1.90 -7.12 9.11
CA GLY A 182 2.57 -8.31 9.65
C GLY A 182 3.98 -8.02 10.17
N CYS A 183 4.77 -7.25 9.43
CA CYS A 183 6.10 -6.81 9.86
C CYS A 183 6.02 -5.88 11.07
N GLY A 184 4.97 -5.05 11.17
CA GLY A 184 4.69 -4.23 12.33
C GLY A 184 4.45 -5.07 13.59
N VAL A 185 3.65 -6.14 13.47
CA VAL A 185 3.42 -7.09 14.58
C VAL A 185 4.71 -7.83 14.95
N GLY A 186 5.48 -8.29 13.96
CA GLY A 186 6.82 -8.87 14.19
C GLY A 186 7.78 -7.92 14.90
N PHE A 187 7.73 -6.62 14.57
CA PHE A 187 8.51 -5.59 15.24
C PHE A 187 8.10 -5.43 16.72
N LYS A 188 6.80 -5.52 17.03
CA LYS A 188 6.32 -5.52 18.43
C LYS A 188 6.80 -6.74 19.21
N LEU A 189 6.88 -7.92 18.58
CA LEU A 189 7.46 -9.11 19.19
C LEU A 189 8.94 -8.90 19.53
N MET A 190 9.73 -8.37 18.59
CA MET A 190 11.14 -8.01 18.84
C MET A 190 11.26 -7.01 19.99
N GLN A 191 10.38 -5.99 20.03
CA GLN A 191 10.33 -5.00 21.10
C GLN A 191 10.08 -5.64 22.47
N ALA A 192 9.11 -6.56 22.59
CA ALA A 192 8.82 -7.27 23.83
C ALA A 192 10.01 -8.13 24.31
N ILE A 193 10.60 -8.93 23.41
CA ILE A 193 11.76 -9.78 23.72
C ILE A 193 12.93 -8.92 24.19
N SER A 194 13.25 -7.86 23.44
CA SER A 194 14.34 -6.94 23.75
C SER A 194 14.12 -6.18 25.05
N ARG A 195 12.88 -5.80 25.38
CA ARG A 195 12.54 -5.17 26.66
C ARG A 195 12.79 -6.12 27.83
N LEU A 196 12.39 -7.39 27.73
CA LEU A 196 12.69 -8.40 28.77
C LEU A 196 14.20 -8.66 28.92
N ARG A 197 14.98 -8.40 27.87
CA ARG A 197 16.45 -8.48 27.88
C ARG A 197 17.13 -7.16 28.26
N ASN A 198 16.38 -6.12 28.64
CA ASN A 198 16.87 -4.78 28.96
C ASN A 198 17.68 -4.11 27.83
N ASN A 199 17.31 -4.36 26.57
CA ASN A 199 17.99 -3.79 25.39
C ASN A 199 16.99 -3.48 24.27
N GLU A 200 15.94 -2.71 24.56
CA GLU A 200 14.89 -2.36 23.60
C GLU A 200 15.41 -1.60 22.38
N GLU A 201 16.47 -0.79 22.54
CA GLU A 201 17.02 0.08 21.49
C GLU A 201 17.50 -0.68 20.24
N ILE A 202 17.96 -1.94 20.41
CA ILE A 202 18.43 -2.80 19.32
C ILE A 202 17.38 -2.98 18.21
N VAL A 203 16.09 -2.90 18.55
CA VAL A 203 14.99 -3.13 17.61
C VAL A 203 14.89 -2.00 16.59
N PHE A 204 15.30 -0.78 16.94
CA PHE A 204 15.28 0.36 16.02
C PHE A 204 16.31 0.24 14.89
N GLU A 205 17.29 -0.68 15.00
CA GLU A 205 18.18 -1.08 13.89
C GLU A 205 17.45 -1.81 12.75
N TYR A 206 16.16 -2.08 12.89
CA TYR A 206 15.33 -2.83 11.95
C TYR A 206 14.10 -2.07 11.43
N ILE A 207 13.92 -0.81 11.85
CA ILE A 207 12.74 0.02 11.53
C ILE A 207 12.54 0.27 10.02
N ASP A 208 13.60 0.11 9.23
CA ASP A 208 13.59 0.19 7.78
C ASP A 208 12.78 -0.95 7.14
N PHE A 209 12.83 -2.17 7.69
CA PHE A 209 11.98 -3.29 7.23
C PHE A 209 10.50 -3.01 7.50
N ALA A 210 10.17 -2.60 8.73
CA ALA A 210 8.80 -2.23 9.10
C ALA A 210 8.27 -1.09 8.21
N THR A 211 9.13 -0.13 7.83
CA THR A 211 8.76 0.96 6.92
C THR A 211 8.46 0.47 5.51
N LEU A 212 9.30 -0.41 4.93
CA LEU A 212 9.06 -0.98 3.61
C LEU A 212 7.76 -1.80 3.58
N ALA A 213 7.56 -2.66 4.59
CA ALA A 213 6.35 -3.47 4.73
C ALA A 213 5.08 -2.62 4.90
N THR A 214 5.05 -1.73 5.91
CA THR A 214 3.91 -0.85 6.21
C THR A 214 3.47 -0.04 4.99
N THR A 215 4.44 0.46 4.23
CA THR A 215 4.12 1.27 3.03
C THR A 215 3.66 0.40 1.86
N ALA A 216 4.27 -0.76 1.65
CA ALA A 216 3.95 -1.67 0.55
C ALA A 216 2.62 -2.42 0.74
N ASP A 217 2.24 -2.68 1.99
CA ASP A 217 0.97 -3.31 2.35
C ASP A 217 -0.21 -2.31 2.37
N ILE A 218 0.07 -1.02 2.17
CA ILE A 218 -0.95 0.03 2.02
C ILE A 218 -1.85 0.11 3.27
N VAL A 219 -1.29 -0.19 4.45
CA VAL A 219 -1.99 0.05 5.72
C VAL A 219 -2.02 1.55 6.06
N PRO A 220 -3.00 2.02 6.85
CA PRO A 220 -3.08 3.41 7.30
C PRO A 220 -1.79 3.96 7.91
N LEU A 221 -1.29 5.08 7.38
CA LEU A 221 -0.12 5.83 7.89
C LEU A 221 -0.50 6.86 8.95
N ILE A 222 -1.14 6.35 10.00
CA ILE A 222 -1.52 7.07 11.23
C ILE A 222 -0.93 6.33 12.44
N GLY A 223 -1.04 6.89 13.65
CA GLY A 223 -0.60 6.24 14.89
C GLY A 223 0.85 5.71 14.81
N GLU A 224 1.06 4.46 15.21
CA GLU A 224 2.37 3.81 15.20
C GLU A 224 2.96 3.66 13.79
N ASN A 225 2.14 3.32 12.79
CA ASN A 225 2.61 3.19 11.40
C ASN A 225 3.24 4.49 10.90
N ARG A 226 2.68 5.65 11.28
CA ARG A 226 3.25 6.96 10.96
C ARG A 226 4.61 7.17 11.64
N VAL A 227 4.74 6.77 12.91
CA VAL A 227 5.99 6.88 13.68
C VAL A 227 7.08 6.02 13.03
N LEU A 228 6.77 4.73 12.82
CA LEU A 228 7.69 3.76 12.21
C LEU A 228 8.14 4.24 10.82
N THR A 229 7.18 4.62 9.98
CA THR A 229 7.45 5.06 8.60
C THR A 229 8.26 6.36 8.56
N LYS A 230 7.95 7.36 9.41
CA LYS A 230 8.68 8.64 9.42
C LYS A 230 10.16 8.42 9.76
N ILE A 231 10.43 7.67 10.82
CA ILE A 231 11.79 7.43 11.34
C ILE A 231 12.53 6.46 10.42
N GLY A 232 11.89 5.40 9.93
CA GLY A 232 12.54 4.48 9.01
C GLY A 232 12.80 5.07 7.62
N LEU A 233 11.97 6.00 7.12
CA LEU A 233 12.31 6.76 5.91
C LEU A 233 13.55 7.63 6.11
N GLU A 234 13.73 8.24 7.29
CA GLU A 234 14.96 8.97 7.60
C GLU A 234 16.17 8.05 7.54
N LYS A 235 16.09 6.86 8.13
CA LYS A 235 17.14 5.85 8.07
C LYS A 235 17.43 5.37 6.64
N ILE A 236 16.40 5.02 5.86
CA ILE A 236 16.55 4.60 4.45
C ILE A 236 17.25 5.67 3.62
N ASN A 237 16.99 6.95 3.89
CA ASN A 237 17.57 8.05 3.12
C ASN A 237 18.97 8.48 3.58
N THR A 238 19.35 8.19 4.82
CA THR A 238 20.64 8.64 5.39
C THR A 238 21.66 7.52 5.51
N GLN A 239 21.21 6.31 5.87
CA GLN A 239 22.06 5.15 6.09
C GLN A 239 21.33 3.85 5.72
N PRO A 240 20.98 3.64 4.43
CA PRO A 240 20.34 2.41 4.00
C PRO A 240 21.27 1.21 4.17
N ARG A 241 20.69 0.06 4.56
CA ARG A 241 21.37 -1.24 4.51
C ARG A 241 21.77 -1.60 3.08
N ALA A 242 22.76 -2.48 2.91
CA ALA A 242 23.28 -2.87 1.60
C ALA A 242 22.19 -3.36 0.63
N GLY A 243 21.30 -4.26 1.08
CA GLY A 243 20.17 -4.73 0.27
C GLY A 243 19.20 -3.63 -0.19
N ILE A 244 18.84 -2.70 0.72
CA ILE A 244 17.94 -1.58 0.39
C ILE A 244 18.64 -0.57 -0.52
N ARG A 245 19.92 -0.27 -0.28
CA ARG A 245 20.72 0.59 -1.16
C ARG A 245 20.79 0.03 -2.57
N ALA A 246 21.04 -1.28 -2.70
CA ALA A 246 21.07 -1.96 -3.98
C ALA A 246 19.72 -1.91 -4.72
N LEU A 247 18.58 -2.00 -4.01
CA LEU A 247 17.25 -1.78 -4.59
C LEU A 247 17.06 -0.34 -5.07
N ILE A 248 17.49 0.65 -4.29
CA ILE A 248 17.43 2.07 -4.67
C ILE A 248 18.22 2.29 -5.96
N GLU A 249 19.48 1.83 -6.00
CA GLU A 249 20.37 1.97 -7.14
C GLU A 249 19.85 1.27 -8.40
N SER A 250 19.53 -0.03 -8.31
CA SER A 250 19.02 -0.81 -9.44
C SER A 250 17.69 -0.28 -9.99
N SER A 251 16.91 0.42 -9.18
CA SER A 251 15.65 1.01 -9.59
C SER A 251 15.76 2.34 -10.32
N GLY A 252 16.94 2.97 -10.30
CA GLY A 252 17.14 4.34 -10.76
C GLY A 252 16.55 5.41 -9.82
N THR A 253 16.16 5.02 -8.59
CA THR A 253 15.71 5.97 -7.57
C THR A 253 16.91 6.73 -7.02
N GLN A 254 16.77 8.04 -6.85
CA GLN A 254 17.84 8.85 -6.26
C GLN A 254 17.98 8.54 -4.76
N GLU A 255 19.20 8.17 -4.33
CA GLU A 255 19.53 8.01 -2.90
C GLU A 255 19.26 9.31 -2.14
N GLY A 256 18.74 9.19 -0.91
CA GLY A 256 18.34 10.33 -0.09
C GLY A 256 16.98 10.96 -0.44
N LYS A 257 16.27 10.46 -1.46
CA LYS A 257 14.93 10.97 -1.88
C LYS A 257 13.84 9.90 -1.91
N VAL A 258 14.02 8.80 -1.20
CA VAL A 258 13.00 7.75 -1.06
C VAL A 258 11.83 8.30 -0.24
N THR A 259 10.63 8.22 -0.83
CA THR A 259 9.36 8.54 -0.16
C THR A 259 8.48 7.30 -0.14
N THR A 260 7.36 7.34 0.60
CA THR A 260 6.35 6.27 0.56
C THR A 260 5.89 5.96 -0.86
N GLY A 261 5.72 6.98 -1.71
CA GLY A 261 5.41 6.78 -3.12
C GLY A 261 6.51 6.05 -3.90
N GLN A 262 7.78 6.35 -3.63
CA GLN A 262 8.89 5.61 -4.25
C GLN A 262 8.94 4.17 -3.77
N ILE A 263 8.63 3.91 -2.50
CA ILE A 263 8.53 2.53 -2.00
C ILE A 263 7.39 1.80 -2.73
N VAL A 264 6.17 2.32 -2.69
CA VAL A 264 4.97 1.68 -3.26
C VAL A 264 5.08 1.45 -4.77
N PHE A 265 5.53 2.46 -5.53
CA PHE A 265 5.48 2.41 -6.99
C PHE A 265 6.81 1.97 -7.64
N ILE A 266 7.93 2.00 -6.92
CA ILE A 266 9.25 1.69 -7.48
C ILE A 266 9.93 0.52 -6.76
N LEU A 267 10.11 0.56 -5.44
CA LEU A 267 10.88 -0.49 -4.74
C LEU A 267 10.05 -1.76 -4.50
N ALA A 268 8.86 -1.64 -3.92
CA ALA A 268 7.97 -2.76 -3.61
C ALA A 268 7.62 -3.64 -4.83
N PRO A 269 7.38 -3.09 -6.04
CA PRO A 269 7.12 -3.90 -7.22
C PRO A 269 8.27 -4.83 -7.64
N ARG A 270 9.52 -4.50 -7.27
CA ARG A 270 10.70 -5.35 -7.53
C ARG A 270 10.75 -6.54 -6.57
N ILE A 271 10.44 -6.29 -5.30
CA ILE A 271 10.31 -7.33 -4.28
C ILE A 271 9.15 -8.26 -4.62
N ASN A 272 7.98 -7.70 -4.95
CA ASN A 272 6.79 -8.48 -5.32
C ASN A 272 6.94 -9.27 -6.62
N ALA A 273 7.85 -8.87 -7.52
CA ALA A 273 8.03 -9.56 -8.80
C ALA A 273 8.53 -11.00 -8.58
N VAL A 274 9.46 -11.21 -7.64
CA VAL A 274 10.00 -12.54 -7.37
C VAL A 274 8.97 -13.50 -6.77
N GLY A 275 8.02 -13.02 -5.96
CA GLY A 275 6.91 -13.83 -5.47
C GLY A 275 5.82 -14.10 -6.51
N ARG A 276 5.81 -13.38 -7.64
CA ARG A 276 4.83 -13.56 -8.73
C ARG A 276 5.32 -14.46 -9.85
N LEU A 277 6.61 -14.39 -10.16
CA LEU A 277 7.22 -15.10 -11.30
C LEU A 277 8.28 -16.14 -10.90
N GLY A 278 8.75 -16.13 -9.66
CA GLY A 278 9.94 -16.87 -9.28
C GLY A 278 9.98 -17.31 -7.82
N ASP A 279 11.16 -17.24 -7.23
CA ASP A 279 11.44 -17.66 -5.86
C ASP A 279 11.53 -16.44 -4.94
N ALA A 280 10.49 -16.22 -4.13
CA ALA A 280 10.41 -15.11 -3.19
C ALA A 280 11.54 -15.11 -2.14
N SER A 281 12.21 -16.25 -1.89
CA SER A 281 13.38 -16.28 -1.00
C SER A 281 14.53 -15.39 -1.47
N ARG A 282 14.57 -15.02 -2.75
CA ARG A 282 15.54 -14.06 -3.31
C ARG A 282 15.40 -12.67 -2.69
N ALA A 283 14.17 -12.23 -2.40
CA ALA A 283 13.93 -10.96 -1.72
C ALA A 283 14.52 -10.99 -0.30
N VAL A 284 14.26 -12.05 0.47
CA VAL A 284 14.85 -12.21 1.81
C VAL A 284 16.37 -12.21 1.73
N LYS A 285 16.96 -13.00 0.83
CA LYS A 285 18.42 -13.06 0.63
C LYS A 285 19.03 -11.69 0.33
N LEU A 286 18.39 -10.88 -0.51
CA LEU A 286 18.82 -9.50 -0.79
C LEU A 286 18.76 -8.62 0.45
N LEU A 287 17.61 -8.65 1.13
CA LEU A 287 17.33 -7.83 2.30
C LEU A 287 18.24 -8.15 3.49
N THR A 288 18.70 -9.41 3.60
CA THR A 288 19.63 -9.87 4.63
C THR A 288 21.10 -9.81 4.22
N CYS A 289 21.42 -9.38 2.99
CA CYS A 289 22.79 -9.30 2.50
C CYS A 289 23.51 -8.05 3.04
N ASP A 290 24.74 -8.23 3.54
CA ASP A 290 25.62 -7.19 4.04
C ASP A 290 26.73 -6.79 3.06
N ASP A 291 27.12 -7.69 2.15
CA ASP A 291 28.04 -7.43 1.03
C ASP A 291 27.38 -6.57 -0.06
N PRO A 292 27.86 -5.32 -0.30
CA PRO A 292 27.29 -4.44 -1.31
C PRO A 292 27.34 -5.00 -2.74
N ILE A 293 28.38 -5.76 -3.10
CA ILE A 293 28.53 -6.30 -4.46
C ILE A 293 27.47 -7.37 -4.69
N ARG A 294 27.38 -8.33 -3.77
CA ARG A 294 26.37 -9.39 -3.82
C ARG A 294 24.95 -8.85 -3.71
N ALA A 295 24.73 -7.81 -2.90
CA ALA A 295 23.44 -7.13 -2.82
C ALA A 295 23.04 -6.52 -4.17
N LEU A 296 23.97 -5.90 -4.89
CA LEU A 296 23.71 -5.35 -6.21
C LEU A 296 23.36 -6.44 -7.24
N GLU A 297 24.07 -7.58 -7.23
CA GLU A 297 23.76 -8.73 -8.07
C GLU A 297 22.34 -9.26 -7.83
N LEU A 298 21.97 -9.44 -6.56
CA LEU A 298 20.62 -9.88 -6.17
C LEU A 298 19.55 -8.85 -6.57
N ALA A 299 19.82 -7.55 -6.40
CA ALA A 299 18.90 -6.50 -6.79
C ALA A 299 18.69 -6.43 -8.32
N GLN A 300 19.72 -6.70 -9.11
CA GLN A 300 19.61 -6.80 -10.58
C GLN A 300 18.72 -7.98 -11.01
N ILE A 301 18.79 -9.11 -10.30
CA ILE A 301 17.88 -10.25 -10.54
C ILE A 301 16.41 -9.82 -10.30
N LEU A 302 16.14 -9.15 -9.17
CA LEU A 302 14.79 -8.63 -8.87
C LEU A 302 14.31 -7.62 -9.93
N GLU A 303 15.20 -6.77 -10.44
CA GLU A 303 14.85 -5.81 -11.49
C GLU A 303 14.54 -6.50 -12.83
N GLU A 304 15.30 -7.53 -13.20
CA GLU A 304 15.01 -8.33 -14.39
C GLU A 304 13.66 -9.03 -14.28
N GLU A 305 13.35 -9.65 -13.14
CA GLU A 305 12.04 -10.28 -12.90
C GLU A 305 10.91 -9.25 -12.92
N ASN A 306 11.11 -8.06 -12.35
CA ASN A 306 10.16 -6.96 -12.42
C ASN A 306 9.92 -6.48 -13.85
N ARG A 307 10.97 -6.36 -14.67
CA ARG A 307 10.87 -6.01 -16.10
C ARG A 307 10.08 -7.07 -16.87
N ASN A 308 10.37 -8.35 -16.64
CA ASN A 308 9.65 -9.46 -17.25
C ASN A 308 8.17 -9.46 -16.85
N ARG A 309 7.89 -9.27 -15.55
CA ARG A 309 6.53 -9.14 -15.03
C ARG A 309 5.79 -7.99 -15.70
N ARG A 310 6.38 -6.79 -15.75
CA ARG A 310 5.75 -5.62 -16.40
C ARG A 310 5.41 -5.86 -17.87
N LYS A 311 6.25 -6.61 -18.59
CA LYS A 311 5.97 -6.98 -19.98
C LYS A 311 4.73 -7.88 -20.08
N ILE A 312 4.65 -8.91 -19.23
CA ILE A 312 3.48 -9.81 -19.17
C ILE A 312 2.23 -9.04 -18.76
N ASP A 313 2.33 -8.14 -17.77
CA ASP A 313 1.23 -7.27 -17.32
C ASP A 313 0.69 -6.41 -18.47
N GLU A 314 1.56 -5.77 -19.25
CA GLU A 314 1.16 -4.90 -20.35
C GLU A 314 0.51 -5.68 -21.49
N ASP A 315 1.11 -6.79 -21.91
CA ASP A 315 0.54 -7.65 -22.95
C ASP A 315 -0.83 -8.20 -22.53
N THR A 316 -0.96 -8.59 -21.26
CA THR A 316 -2.23 -9.08 -20.69
C THR A 316 -3.26 -7.96 -20.61
N PHE A 317 -2.87 -6.76 -20.18
CA PHE A 317 -3.75 -5.59 -20.11
C PHE A 317 -4.27 -5.19 -21.49
N LEU A 318 -3.42 -5.12 -22.52
CA LEU A 318 -3.85 -4.77 -23.87
C LEU A 318 -4.85 -5.78 -24.45
N LYS A 319 -4.63 -7.08 -24.22
CA LYS A 319 -5.58 -8.14 -24.61
C LYS A 319 -6.89 -8.02 -23.85
N ALA A 320 -6.84 -7.83 -22.53
CA ALA A 320 -8.04 -7.68 -21.70
C ALA A 320 -8.82 -6.42 -22.08
N GLN A 321 -8.13 -5.30 -22.34
CA GLN A 321 -8.70 -4.06 -22.83
C GLN A 321 -9.42 -4.27 -24.16
N TYR A 322 -8.79 -4.97 -25.12
CA TYR A 322 -9.43 -5.32 -26.38
C TYR A 322 -10.72 -6.12 -26.17
N LEU A 323 -10.73 -7.08 -25.22
CA LEU A 323 -11.93 -7.84 -24.89
C LEU A 323 -13.05 -6.94 -24.33
N VAL A 324 -12.71 -6.03 -23.41
CA VAL A 324 -13.68 -5.06 -22.88
C VAL A 324 -14.27 -4.20 -24.00
N GLU A 325 -13.43 -3.60 -24.84
CA GLU A 325 -13.85 -2.61 -25.85
C GLU A 325 -14.65 -3.23 -27.01
N ASN A 326 -14.54 -4.54 -27.26
CA ASN A 326 -15.20 -5.19 -28.39
C ASN A 326 -16.34 -6.15 -28.01
N TYR A 327 -16.38 -6.64 -26.77
CA TYR A 327 -17.32 -7.69 -26.35
C TYR A 327 -18.12 -7.35 -25.09
N LEU A 328 -17.79 -6.28 -24.39
CA LEU A 328 -18.57 -5.78 -23.26
C LEU A 328 -19.14 -4.41 -23.61
N ASN A 329 -20.33 -4.14 -23.11
CA ASN A 329 -20.92 -2.82 -23.15
C ASN A 329 -20.86 -2.23 -21.73
N VAL A 330 -19.84 -1.42 -21.46
CA VAL A 330 -19.60 -0.82 -20.13
C VAL A 330 -20.72 0.09 -19.63
N ASP A 331 -21.65 0.51 -20.49
CA ASP A 331 -22.85 1.26 -20.12
C ASP A 331 -23.94 0.36 -19.53
N THR A 332 -23.98 -0.92 -19.91
CA THR A 332 -24.99 -1.89 -19.45
C THR A 332 -24.42 -2.97 -18.55
N ASP A 333 -23.15 -3.32 -18.70
CA ASP A 333 -22.48 -4.34 -17.91
C ASP A 333 -21.94 -3.74 -16.60
N PRO A 334 -22.50 -4.14 -15.44
CA PRO A 334 -22.11 -3.59 -14.15
C PRO A 334 -20.74 -4.09 -13.67
N ALA A 335 -20.21 -5.18 -14.26
CA ALA A 335 -18.90 -5.73 -13.96
C ALA A 335 -18.15 -6.24 -15.20
N ILE A 336 -16.83 -6.31 -15.09
CA ILE A 336 -15.96 -6.89 -16.11
C ILE A 336 -15.58 -8.31 -15.66
N VAL A 337 -15.95 -9.34 -16.40
CA VAL A 337 -15.59 -10.74 -16.10
C VAL A 337 -14.95 -11.37 -17.33
N LEU A 338 -13.63 -11.53 -17.30
CA LEU A 338 -12.85 -12.03 -18.43
C LEU A 338 -12.14 -13.34 -18.08
N HIS A 339 -12.03 -14.22 -19.08
CA HIS A 339 -11.26 -15.46 -19.00
C HIS A 339 -10.41 -15.61 -20.27
N TYR A 340 -9.17 -16.08 -20.09
CA TYR A 340 -8.31 -16.52 -21.18
C TYR A 340 -7.34 -17.58 -20.66
N ASP A 341 -7.22 -18.70 -21.36
CA ASP A 341 -6.48 -19.89 -20.88
C ASP A 341 -5.01 -19.63 -20.56
N GLU A 342 -4.34 -18.75 -21.31
CA GLU A 342 -2.90 -18.56 -21.25
C GLU A 342 -2.47 -17.32 -20.45
N TRP A 343 -3.37 -16.68 -19.69
CA TRP A 343 -2.97 -15.57 -18.85
C TRP A 343 -2.13 -16.03 -17.66
N HIS A 344 -1.10 -15.27 -17.31
CA HIS A 344 -0.22 -15.66 -16.21
C HIS A 344 -0.92 -15.45 -14.84
N PRO A 345 -1.04 -16.48 -13.99
CA PRO A 345 -1.79 -16.39 -12.72
C PRO A 345 -1.21 -15.35 -11.74
N GLY A 346 0.11 -15.12 -11.78
CA GLY A 346 0.76 -14.07 -10.98
C GLY A 346 0.42 -12.62 -11.38
N VAL A 347 -0.24 -12.42 -12.53
CA VAL A 347 -0.45 -11.11 -13.19
C VAL A 347 -1.92 -10.69 -13.25
N ILE A 348 -2.85 -11.65 -13.37
CA ILE A 348 -4.29 -11.36 -13.55
C ILE A 348 -4.86 -10.38 -12.51
N GLY A 349 -4.41 -10.43 -11.26
CA GLY A 349 -4.85 -9.50 -10.22
C GLY A 349 -4.36 -8.07 -10.41
N ILE A 350 -3.17 -7.86 -11.01
CA ILE A 350 -2.65 -6.52 -11.33
C ILE A 350 -3.46 -5.93 -12.48
N VAL A 351 -3.73 -6.73 -13.50
CA VAL A 351 -4.51 -6.30 -14.66
C VAL A 351 -5.96 -6.00 -14.26
N ALA A 352 -6.56 -6.81 -13.37
CA ALA A 352 -7.88 -6.52 -12.81
C ALA A 352 -7.92 -5.14 -12.13
N SER A 353 -6.91 -4.80 -11.32
CA SER A 353 -6.83 -3.47 -10.69
C SER A 353 -6.71 -2.34 -11.73
N ARG A 354 -5.93 -2.51 -12.79
CA ARG A 354 -5.82 -1.51 -13.88
C ARG A 354 -7.14 -1.32 -14.64
N LEU A 355 -7.91 -2.39 -14.84
CA LEU A 355 -9.23 -2.32 -15.47
C LEU A 355 -10.25 -1.63 -14.56
N VAL A 356 -10.21 -1.89 -13.25
CA VAL A 356 -10.99 -1.13 -12.25
C VAL A 356 -10.67 0.37 -12.34
N GLU A 357 -9.38 0.74 -12.40
CA GLU A 357 -8.98 2.15 -12.50
C GLU A 357 -9.44 2.81 -13.81
N LYS A 358 -9.36 2.09 -14.94
CA LYS A 358 -9.72 2.63 -16.25
C LYS A 358 -11.24 2.73 -16.46
N TYR A 359 -12.00 1.70 -16.09
CA TYR A 359 -13.42 1.59 -16.40
C TYR A 359 -14.34 1.85 -15.21
N TYR A 360 -13.79 1.92 -13.99
CA TYR A 360 -14.55 2.08 -12.76
C TYR A 360 -15.69 1.05 -12.63
N ARG A 361 -15.34 -0.22 -12.85
CA ARG A 361 -16.22 -1.40 -12.71
C ARG A 361 -15.53 -2.48 -11.88
N PRO A 362 -16.23 -3.17 -10.97
CA PRO A 362 -15.73 -4.41 -10.38
C PRO A 362 -15.23 -5.34 -11.48
N THR A 363 -14.04 -5.89 -11.31
CA THR A 363 -13.36 -6.66 -12.36
C THR A 363 -12.89 -8.01 -11.84
N ILE A 364 -13.19 -9.07 -12.59
CA ILE A 364 -12.70 -10.42 -12.40
C ILE A 364 -11.91 -10.83 -13.64
N MET A 365 -10.66 -11.24 -13.41
CA MET A 365 -9.78 -11.81 -14.43
C MET A 365 -9.50 -13.27 -14.10
N MET A 366 -9.69 -14.19 -15.05
CA MET A 366 -9.51 -15.63 -14.87
C MET A 366 -8.56 -16.25 -15.89
N THR A 367 -7.81 -17.26 -15.44
CA THR A 367 -6.92 -18.08 -16.29
C THR A 367 -7.08 -19.56 -15.97
N THR A 368 -6.68 -20.43 -16.88
CA THR A 368 -6.83 -21.89 -16.70
C THR A 368 -5.61 -22.47 -16.01
N VAL A 369 -5.82 -23.11 -14.85
CA VAL A 369 -4.77 -23.78 -14.07
C VAL A 369 -5.30 -25.16 -13.66
N ASP A 370 -4.59 -26.21 -14.05
CA ASP A 370 -4.94 -27.60 -13.74
C ASP A 370 -6.39 -27.99 -14.12
N GLY A 371 -6.88 -27.46 -15.24
CA GLY A 371 -8.24 -27.74 -15.76
C GLY A 371 -9.36 -26.95 -15.09
N VAL A 372 -9.03 -25.92 -14.29
CA VAL A 372 -9.99 -25.05 -13.58
C VAL A 372 -9.69 -23.58 -13.89
N ALA A 373 -10.73 -22.74 -14.04
CA ALA A 373 -10.54 -21.29 -14.16
C ALA A 373 -10.26 -20.69 -12.78
N LYS A 374 -9.00 -20.32 -12.51
CA LYS A 374 -8.59 -19.58 -11.31
C LYS A 374 -8.65 -18.08 -11.60
N GLY A 375 -9.34 -17.35 -10.72
CA GLY A 375 -9.64 -15.94 -10.87
C GLY A 375 -9.07 -15.04 -9.78
N SER A 376 -8.87 -13.78 -10.14
CA SER A 376 -8.63 -12.68 -9.20
C SER A 376 -9.65 -11.56 -9.43
N ALA A 377 -10.32 -11.17 -8.35
CA ALA A 377 -11.36 -10.16 -8.34
C ALA A 377 -10.85 -8.87 -7.69
N ARG A 378 -11.23 -7.71 -8.23
CA ARG A 378 -10.93 -6.37 -7.70
C ARG A 378 -12.18 -5.50 -7.74
N SER A 379 -12.38 -4.71 -6.69
CA SER A 379 -13.58 -3.88 -6.53
C SER A 379 -13.30 -2.39 -6.71
N ILE A 380 -14.35 -1.62 -7.00
CA ILE A 380 -14.35 -0.16 -6.88
C ILE A 380 -14.55 0.27 -5.42
N VAL A 381 -14.19 1.52 -5.11
CA VAL A 381 -14.43 2.12 -3.80
C VAL A 381 -15.93 2.10 -3.49
N GLY A 382 -16.31 1.64 -2.29
CA GLY A 382 -17.72 1.58 -1.87
C GLY A 382 -18.43 0.27 -2.18
N PHE A 383 -17.90 -0.58 -3.08
CA PHE A 383 -18.52 -1.86 -3.43
C PHE A 383 -17.82 -3.06 -2.75
N ASP A 384 -18.59 -3.99 -2.18
CA ASP A 384 -18.09 -5.21 -1.53
C ASP A 384 -18.14 -6.40 -2.50
N ILE A 385 -16.98 -6.73 -3.09
CA ILE A 385 -16.89 -7.82 -4.06
C ILE A 385 -17.01 -9.20 -3.42
N HIS A 386 -16.61 -9.34 -2.14
CA HIS A 386 -16.74 -10.60 -1.42
C HIS A 386 -18.22 -10.91 -1.18
N LYS A 387 -19.03 -9.91 -0.81
CA LYS A 387 -20.49 -10.05 -0.67
C LYS A 387 -21.15 -10.44 -2.00
N ALA A 388 -20.70 -9.87 -3.12
CA ALA A 388 -21.19 -10.24 -4.45
C ALA A 388 -20.83 -11.69 -4.81
N LEU A 389 -19.59 -12.13 -4.56
CA LEU A 389 -19.17 -13.53 -4.77
C LEU A 389 -19.95 -14.50 -3.88
N LYS A 390 -20.20 -14.13 -2.61
CA LYS A 390 -21.01 -14.94 -1.68
C LYS A 390 -22.44 -15.16 -2.19
N ARG A 391 -23.00 -14.20 -2.93
CA ARG A 391 -24.35 -14.31 -3.51
C ARG A 391 -24.45 -15.37 -4.61
N VAL A 392 -23.33 -15.65 -5.28
CA VAL A 392 -23.21 -16.61 -6.39
C VAL A 392 -22.33 -17.81 -6.02
N GLU A 393 -22.26 -18.15 -4.74
CA GLU A 393 -21.36 -19.20 -4.23
C GLU A 393 -21.63 -20.59 -4.84
N ASP A 394 -22.86 -20.86 -5.29
CA ASP A 394 -23.25 -22.10 -5.97
C ASP A 394 -22.62 -22.25 -7.37
N LYS A 395 -22.07 -21.17 -7.92
CA LYS A 395 -21.33 -21.14 -9.19
C LYS A 395 -19.82 -21.34 -9.00
N LEU A 396 -19.34 -21.26 -7.75
CA LEU A 396 -17.91 -21.25 -7.42
C LEU A 396 -17.47 -22.62 -6.89
N LEU A 397 -16.30 -23.09 -7.31
CA LEU A 397 -15.64 -24.24 -6.68
C LEU A 397 -15.00 -23.84 -5.35
N GLN A 398 -14.45 -22.63 -5.31
CA GLN A 398 -13.80 -22.03 -4.14
C GLN A 398 -13.77 -20.51 -4.31
N PHE A 399 -13.87 -19.76 -3.20
CA PHE A 399 -13.51 -18.35 -3.17
C PHE A 399 -13.11 -17.91 -1.77
N GLY A 400 -12.41 -16.78 -1.68
CA GLY A 400 -12.03 -16.16 -0.41
C GLY A 400 -11.39 -14.79 -0.65
N GLY A 401 -11.38 -13.95 0.38
CA GLY A 401 -10.80 -12.60 0.33
C GLY A 401 -11.60 -11.62 1.17
N HIS A 402 -11.51 -10.35 0.81
CA HIS A 402 -12.11 -9.23 1.54
C HIS A 402 -12.89 -8.30 0.61
N LYS A 403 -13.43 -7.21 1.18
CA LYS A 403 -14.29 -6.24 0.51
C LYS A 403 -13.80 -5.78 -0.88
N TYR A 404 -12.49 -5.57 -1.04
CA TYR A 404 -11.92 -4.97 -2.26
C TYR A 404 -11.17 -5.96 -3.17
N ALA A 405 -10.87 -7.16 -2.71
CA ALA A 405 -10.12 -8.15 -3.47
C ALA A 405 -10.47 -9.58 -3.03
N ALA A 406 -10.56 -10.50 -3.99
CA ALA A 406 -10.79 -11.91 -3.72
C ALA A 406 -10.09 -12.81 -4.74
N GLY A 407 -9.79 -14.04 -4.33
CA GLY A 407 -9.45 -15.16 -5.20
C GLY A 407 -10.66 -16.08 -5.37
N LEU A 408 -10.82 -16.67 -6.55
CA LEU A 408 -11.93 -17.57 -6.85
C LEU A 408 -11.51 -18.68 -7.82
N ALA A 409 -12.30 -19.74 -7.88
CA ALA A 409 -12.17 -20.84 -8.83
C ALA A 409 -13.55 -21.21 -9.40
N VAL A 410 -13.62 -21.38 -10.72
CA VAL A 410 -14.84 -21.71 -11.47
C VAL A 410 -14.56 -22.89 -12.40
N ALA A 411 -15.53 -23.79 -12.55
CA ALA A 411 -15.43 -24.85 -13.56
C ALA A 411 -15.44 -24.24 -14.98
N LEU A 412 -14.62 -24.76 -15.89
CA LEU A 412 -14.42 -24.15 -17.22
C LEU A 412 -15.72 -24.06 -18.04
N ASP A 413 -16.60 -25.05 -17.90
CA ASP A 413 -17.91 -25.13 -18.56
C ASP A 413 -18.99 -24.25 -17.91
N ARG A 414 -18.69 -23.62 -16.77
CA ARG A 414 -19.63 -22.76 -16.02
C ARG A 414 -19.23 -21.28 -16.02
N ILE A 415 -18.21 -20.89 -16.79
CA ILE A 415 -17.71 -19.49 -16.80
C ILE A 415 -18.80 -18.51 -17.26
N ASP A 416 -19.57 -18.86 -18.30
CA ASP A 416 -20.62 -18.00 -18.83
C ASP A 416 -21.79 -17.86 -17.84
N GLU A 417 -22.22 -18.98 -17.24
CA GLU A 417 -23.23 -19.01 -16.18
C GLU A 417 -22.80 -18.15 -14.98
N PHE A 418 -21.52 -18.24 -14.58
CA PHE A 418 -20.96 -17.41 -13.52
C PHE A 418 -20.93 -15.93 -13.91
N ARG A 419 -20.55 -15.59 -15.15
CA ARG A 419 -20.48 -14.21 -15.63
C ARG A 419 -21.84 -13.53 -15.55
N GLU A 420 -22.90 -14.20 -16.00
CA GLU A 420 -24.27 -13.67 -15.94
C GLU A 420 -24.70 -13.46 -14.47
N ALA A 421 -24.60 -14.52 -13.65
CA ALA A 421 -25.00 -14.45 -12.25
C ALA A 421 -24.22 -13.39 -11.45
N PHE A 422 -22.93 -13.21 -11.73
CA PHE A 422 -22.12 -12.19 -11.07
C PHE A 422 -22.53 -10.78 -11.49
N ASN A 423 -22.83 -10.55 -12.77
CA ASN A 423 -23.32 -9.24 -13.21
C ASN A 423 -24.66 -8.89 -12.55
N ASP A 424 -25.60 -9.84 -12.48
CA ASP A 424 -26.89 -9.64 -11.79
C ASP A 424 -26.66 -9.29 -10.31
N ALA A 425 -25.78 -10.03 -9.62
CA ALA A 425 -25.46 -9.76 -8.22
C ALA A 425 -24.82 -8.38 -8.03
N VAL A 426 -24.00 -7.91 -8.97
CA VAL A 426 -23.39 -6.58 -8.91
C VAL A 426 -24.45 -5.49 -9.14
N ASP A 427 -25.34 -5.65 -10.11
CA ASP A 427 -26.41 -4.68 -10.39
C ASP A 427 -27.37 -4.55 -9.20
N GLU A 428 -27.76 -5.67 -8.59
CA GLU A 428 -28.62 -5.69 -7.39
C GLU A 428 -27.98 -5.02 -6.17
N LEU A 429 -26.66 -5.18 -6.00
CA LEU A 429 -25.95 -4.73 -4.79
C LEU A 429 -25.34 -3.33 -4.93
N MET A 430 -25.13 -2.84 -6.16
CA MET A 430 -24.45 -1.57 -6.41
C MET A 430 -25.43 -0.40 -6.45
N SER A 431 -25.39 0.44 -5.41
CA SER A 431 -26.12 1.71 -5.38
C SER A 431 -25.60 2.71 -6.42
N ASP A 432 -26.48 3.55 -6.96
CA ASP A 432 -26.14 4.59 -7.95
C ASP A 432 -25.02 5.53 -7.48
N ASP A 433 -24.96 5.84 -6.19
CA ASP A 433 -23.94 6.72 -5.59
C ASP A 433 -22.51 6.16 -5.73
N VAL A 434 -22.38 4.83 -5.83
CA VAL A 434 -21.11 4.12 -5.96
C VAL A 434 -20.68 4.01 -7.42
N ARG A 435 -21.59 4.23 -8.38
CA ARG A 435 -21.30 4.13 -9.82
C ARG A 435 -20.45 5.30 -10.34
N THR A 436 -20.36 6.40 -9.59
CA THR A 436 -19.61 7.60 -9.98
C THR A 436 -18.42 7.83 -9.06
N PRO A 437 -17.20 8.04 -9.59
CA PRO A 437 -16.04 8.34 -8.76
C PRO A 437 -16.22 9.67 -8.00
N GLU A 438 -15.82 9.68 -6.73
CA GLU A 438 -15.87 10.87 -5.88
C GLU A 438 -14.48 11.39 -5.52
N ILE A 439 -14.32 12.72 -5.52
CA ILE A 439 -13.12 13.40 -5.03
C ILE A 439 -13.47 14.17 -3.76
N LYS A 440 -12.84 13.78 -2.65
CA LYS A 440 -12.95 14.48 -1.37
C LYS A 440 -12.02 15.71 -1.36
N ILE A 441 -12.58 16.86 -0.99
CA ILE A 441 -11.87 18.13 -0.89
C ILE A 441 -11.65 18.45 0.58
N ASP A 442 -10.39 18.66 0.98
CA ASP A 442 -10.03 18.99 2.34
C ASP A 442 -10.31 20.46 2.67
N ALA A 443 -10.03 21.37 1.74
CA ALA A 443 -10.28 22.80 1.93
C ALA A 443 -10.43 23.56 0.60
N GLU A 444 -11.31 24.55 0.57
CA GLU A 444 -11.29 25.58 -0.46
C GLU A 444 -10.22 26.63 -0.13
N ILE A 445 -9.36 26.96 -1.09
CA ILE A 445 -8.30 27.96 -0.96
C ILE A 445 -8.19 28.83 -2.22
N THR A 446 -7.61 30.00 -2.05
CA THR A 446 -7.08 30.81 -3.15
C THR A 446 -5.61 30.47 -3.38
N LEU A 447 -5.13 30.56 -4.63
CA LEU A 447 -3.72 30.35 -4.96
C LEU A 447 -2.78 31.34 -4.25
N HIS A 448 -3.29 32.51 -3.85
CA HIS A 448 -2.54 33.46 -3.02
C HIS A 448 -2.19 32.91 -1.62
N GLN A 449 -2.97 31.97 -1.08
CA GLN A 449 -2.69 31.35 0.22
C GLN A 449 -1.52 30.36 0.19
N LEU A 450 -1.09 29.91 -1.00
CA LEU A 450 0.07 29.01 -1.20
C LEU A 450 1.42 29.73 -1.01
N THR A 451 1.57 30.40 0.13
CA THR A 451 2.80 31.10 0.54
C THR A 451 3.94 30.11 0.85
N PRO A 452 5.21 30.53 0.85
CA PRO A 452 6.33 29.67 1.27
C PRO A 452 6.14 29.05 2.66
N ARG A 453 5.50 29.78 3.59
CA ARG A 453 5.14 29.25 4.91
C ARG A 453 4.11 28.13 4.82
N PHE A 454 3.08 28.28 4.00
CA PHE A 454 2.06 27.26 3.78
C PHE A 454 2.68 25.98 3.23
N LEU A 455 3.51 26.10 2.18
CA LEU A 455 4.18 24.98 1.52
C LEU A 455 5.11 24.23 2.46
N ARG A 456 5.91 24.96 3.28
CA ARG A 456 6.79 24.34 4.28
C ARG A 456 6.00 23.53 5.32
N ILE A 457 4.88 24.04 5.80
CA ILE A 457 4.04 23.31 6.76
C ILE A 457 3.38 22.11 6.08
N LEU A 458 2.90 22.26 4.85
CA LEU A 458 2.32 21.18 4.06
C LEU A 458 3.31 20.03 3.86
N LYS A 459 4.59 20.32 3.62
CA LYS A 459 5.65 19.32 3.50
C LYS A 459 5.76 18.40 4.72
N GLU A 460 5.55 18.95 5.92
CA GLU A 460 5.62 18.19 7.18
C GLU A 460 4.46 17.21 7.39
N PHE A 461 3.43 17.23 6.52
CA PHE A 461 2.39 16.20 6.54
C PHE A 461 2.94 14.83 6.12
N ALA A 462 4.04 14.79 5.36
CA ALA A 462 4.68 13.55 4.99
C ALA A 462 5.18 12.77 6.23
N PRO A 463 5.12 11.43 6.23
CA PRO A 463 4.82 10.55 5.09
C PRO A 463 3.35 10.52 4.68
N TYR A 464 3.08 10.41 3.38
CA TYR A 464 1.72 10.31 2.82
C TYR A 464 1.36 8.87 2.50
N GLY A 465 0.11 8.49 2.76
CA GLY A 465 -0.44 7.16 2.51
C GLY A 465 -1.89 7.08 3.00
N PRO A 466 -2.53 5.90 3.00
CA PRO A 466 -3.89 5.74 3.51
C PRO A 466 -4.05 6.33 4.91
N GLY A 467 -5.20 6.93 5.21
CA GLY A 467 -5.42 7.71 6.45
C GLY A 467 -4.70 9.07 6.51
N ASN A 468 -3.67 9.30 5.69
CA ASN A 468 -2.92 10.55 5.64
C ASN A 468 -2.52 10.92 4.20
N MET A 469 -3.49 10.94 3.28
CA MET A 469 -3.23 11.25 1.86
C MET A 469 -2.76 12.71 1.69
N ARG A 470 -2.18 13.04 0.53
CA ARG A 470 -1.86 14.44 0.22
C ARG A 470 -3.14 15.29 0.24
N PRO A 471 -3.13 16.47 0.90
CA PRO A 471 -4.30 17.32 0.93
C PRO A 471 -4.76 17.72 -0.47
N VAL A 472 -6.08 17.66 -0.68
CA VAL A 472 -6.76 18.05 -1.91
C VAL A 472 -7.50 19.37 -1.65
N PHE A 473 -7.21 20.35 -2.49
CA PHE A 473 -7.75 21.70 -2.40
C PHE A 473 -8.63 22.03 -3.59
N LEU A 474 -9.60 22.90 -3.38
CA LEU A 474 -10.38 23.54 -4.44
C LEU A 474 -9.99 25.01 -4.55
N ALA A 475 -9.68 25.48 -5.75
CA ALA A 475 -9.60 26.91 -6.04
C ALA A 475 -10.63 27.26 -7.12
N ARG A 476 -11.47 28.24 -6.82
CA ARG A 476 -12.51 28.73 -7.74
C ARG A 476 -12.06 29.93 -8.55
N ASN A 477 -12.68 30.15 -9.70
CA ASN A 477 -12.43 31.33 -10.54
C ASN A 477 -10.92 31.54 -10.84
N VAL A 478 -10.26 30.45 -11.23
CA VAL A 478 -8.85 30.43 -11.62
C VAL A 478 -8.75 30.75 -13.12
N GLN A 479 -7.77 31.57 -13.47
CA GLN A 479 -7.46 31.93 -14.85
C GLN A 479 -6.41 30.99 -15.44
N VAL A 480 -6.64 30.49 -16.64
CA VAL A 480 -5.62 29.79 -17.44
C VAL A 480 -4.75 30.83 -18.13
N VAL A 481 -3.44 30.77 -17.90
CA VAL A 481 -2.46 31.63 -18.57
C VAL A 481 -1.53 30.79 -19.44
N ASN A 482 -1.11 31.38 -20.57
CA ASN A 482 -0.47 30.68 -21.68
C ASN A 482 -1.36 29.58 -22.29
N THR A 483 -0.89 28.98 -23.38
CA THR A 483 -1.61 27.89 -24.05
C THR A 483 -1.40 26.57 -23.30
N PRO A 484 -2.48 25.89 -22.86
CA PRO A 484 -2.42 24.52 -22.35
C PRO A 484 -1.81 23.58 -23.40
N LYS A 485 -1.14 22.52 -22.95
CA LYS A 485 -0.49 21.55 -23.84
C LYS A 485 -0.66 20.14 -23.33
N ILE A 486 -0.75 19.20 -24.25
CA ILE A 486 -0.55 17.79 -23.94
C ILE A 486 0.95 17.51 -23.85
N VAL A 487 1.36 16.79 -22.82
CA VAL A 487 2.73 16.31 -22.62
C VAL A 487 2.72 14.80 -22.37
N GLY A 488 3.78 14.11 -22.77
CA GLY A 488 3.83 12.65 -22.68
C GLY A 488 2.82 12.00 -23.63
N LYS A 489 2.07 11.00 -23.13
CA LYS A 489 1.03 10.31 -23.91
C LYS A 489 -0.33 11.01 -23.81
N ASP A 490 -0.73 11.44 -22.61
CA ASP A 490 -2.11 11.82 -22.30
C ASP A 490 -2.23 12.81 -21.11
N HIS A 491 -1.19 13.60 -20.80
CA HIS A 491 -1.18 14.49 -19.64
C HIS A 491 -1.39 15.95 -20.03
N LEU A 492 -2.23 16.66 -19.28
CA LEU A 492 -2.55 18.07 -19.50
C LEU A 492 -1.62 18.97 -18.67
N ARG A 493 -0.80 19.80 -19.31
CA ARG A 493 0.05 20.81 -18.65
C ARG A 493 -0.46 22.22 -18.95
N MET A 494 -0.55 23.04 -17.92
CA MET A 494 -0.99 24.44 -18.04
C MET A 494 -0.36 25.32 -16.95
N LYS A 495 -0.54 26.63 -17.05
CA LYS A 495 -0.25 27.57 -15.97
C LYS A 495 -1.55 28.17 -15.46
N LEU A 496 -1.70 28.19 -14.15
CA LEU A 496 -2.90 28.65 -13.48
C LEU A 496 -2.58 29.93 -12.71
N LYS A 497 -3.39 30.97 -12.92
CA LYS A 497 -3.26 32.28 -12.30
C LYS A 497 -4.48 32.58 -11.46
N GLN A 498 -4.26 33.09 -10.26
CA GLN A 498 -5.32 33.72 -9.47
C GLN A 498 -4.72 34.92 -8.74
N HIS A 499 -5.36 36.09 -8.86
CA HIS A 499 -4.78 37.36 -8.47
C HIS A 499 -3.42 37.61 -9.16
N GLN A 500 -2.33 37.72 -8.40
CA GLN A 500 -0.97 37.92 -8.93
C GLN A 500 -0.11 36.65 -8.89
N GLN A 501 -0.61 35.55 -8.34
CA GLN A 501 0.15 34.30 -8.25
C GLN A 501 -0.08 33.44 -9.49
N VAL A 502 0.99 32.84 -9.99
CA VAL A 502 0.98 31.91 -11.11
C VAL A 502 1.70 30.63 -10.71
N PHE A 503 1.05 29.49 -10.91
CA PHE A 503 1.63 28.18 -10.66
C PHE A 503 1.64 27.33 -11.92
N ASP A 504 2.68 26.50 -12.06
CA ASP A 504 2.66 25.40 -13.01
C ASP A 504 1.67 24.34 -12.52
N ALA A 505 0.90 23.77 -13.44
CA ALA A 505 -0.09 22.74 -13.14
C ALA A 505 -0.01 21.59 -14.13
N ILE A 506 -0.22 20.37 -13.64
CA ILE A 506 -0.23 19.14 -14.42
C ILE A 506 -1.39 18.23 -14.00
N GLY A 507 -2.17 17.78 -14.96
CA GLY A 507 -3.21 16.76 -14.81
C GLY A 507 -2.79 15.47 -15.52
N PHE A 508 -2.42 14.45 -14.75
CA PHE A 508 -2.07 13.14 -15.30
C PHE A 508 -3.33 12.42 -15.77
N GLY A 509 -3.33 11.94 -17.03
CA GLY A 509 -4.49 11.30 -17.66
C GLY A 509 -5.66 12.24 -17.92
N LEU A 510 -5.44 13.56 -17.94
CA LEU A 510 -6.46 14.58 -18.22
C LEU A 510 -6.29 15.19 -19.63
N GLY A 511 -5.59 14.52 -20.54
CA GLY A 511 -5.31 15.00 -21.89
C GLY A 511 -6.58 15.32 -22.69
N ASP A 512 -7.65 14.56 -22.50
CA ASP A 512 -8.91 14.72 -23.22
C ASP A 512 -9.62 16.05 -22.89
N LEU A 513 -9.35 16.62 -21.70
CA LEU A 513 -9.88 17.92 -21.27
C LEU A 513 -9.22 19.11 -21.99
N ILE A 514 -8.22 18.89 -22.84
CA ILE A 514 -7.53 19.98 -23.56
C ILE A 514 -8.50 20.86 -24.36
N ASN A 515 -9.58 20.28 -24.89
CA ASN A 515 -10.58 20.99 -25.69
C ASN A 515 -11.55 21.81 -24.85
N GLU A 516 -11.65 21.49 -23.56
CA GLU A 516 -12.51 22.18 -22.59
C GLU A 516 -11.86 23.43 -22.00
N VAL A 517 -10.52 23.49 -22.06
CA VAL A 517 -9.70 24.55 -21.45
C VAL A 517 -9.02 25.39 -22.52
N ARG A 518 -9.30 26.69 -22.56
CA ARG A 518 -8.69 27.64 -23.51
C ARG A 518 -7.76 28.64 -22.81
N SER A 519 -6.79 29.13 -23.57
CA SER A 519 -5.95 30.26 -23.13
C SER A 519 -6.82 31.46 -22.75
N ASN A 520 -6.57 32.04 -21.58
CA ASN A 520 -7.34 33.15 -21.00
C ASN A 520 -8.76 32.82 -20.54
N ASP A 521 -9.14 31.54 -20.40
CA ASP A 521 -10.32 31.21 -19.60
C ASP A 521 -10.14 31.77 -18.18
N LYS A 522 -11.13 32.52 -17.69
CA LYS A 522 -11.02 33.25 -16.40
C LYS A 522 -11.80 32.63 -15.25
N ASN A 523 -12.54 31.57 -15.53
CA ASN A 523 -13.59 31.04 -14.67
C ASN A 523 -13.44 29.51 -14.56
N LEU A 524 -12.27 29.03 -14.14
CA LEU A 524 -12.04 27.61 -13.93
C LEU A 524 -12.05 27.28 -12.43
N ASP A 525 -12.85 26.31 -12.03
CA ASP A 525 -12.77 25.67 -10.72
C ASP A 525 -11.80 24.49 -10.85
N VAL A 526 -10.78 24.46 -10.01
CA VAL A 526 -9.69 23.50 -10.08
C VAL A 526 -9.57 22.75 -8.77
N VAL A 527 -9.67 21.43 -8.85
CA VAL A 527 -9.37 20.53 -7.73
C VAL A 527 -7.94 20.03 -7.89
N PHE A 528 -7.08 20.23 -6.89
CA PHE A 528 -5.66 19.93 -7.01
C PHE A 528 -5.04 19.53 -5.68
N SER A 529 -3.92 18.81 -5.76
CA SER A 529 -2.96 18.67 -4.66
C SER A 529 -1.70 19.47 -4.98
N VAL A 530 -0.93 19.84 -3.98
CA VAL A 530 0.35 20.56 -4.19
C VAL A 530 1.50 19.57 -4.08
N ASP A 531 2.43 19.65 -5.02
CA ASP A 531 3.68 18.88 -5.00
C ASP A 531 4.89 19.78 -5.26
N GLU A 532 6.08 19.26 -4.98
CA GLU A 532 7.35 19.90 -5.31
C GLU A 532 7.86 19.34 -6.64
N HIS A 533 8.24 20.22 -7.56
CA HIS A 533 8.86 19.88 -8.83
C HIS A 533 10.30 20.39 -8.83
N GLU A 534 11.24 19.49 -9.05
CA GLU A 534 12.65 19.84 -9.21
C GLU A 534 12.98 20.10 -10.67
N TRP A 535 13.68 21.19 -10.93
CA TRP A 535 14.20 21.50 -12.24
C TRP A 535 15.71 21.72 -12.16
N SER A 536 16.43 20.79 -12.78
CA SER A 536 17.88 20.84 -12.89
C SER A 536 18.29 21.54 -14.18
N HIS A 537 19.15 22.55 -14.06
CA HIS A 537 19.70 23.31 -15.19
C HIS A 537 21.21 23.55 -14.99
N PRO A 538 21.97 23.78 -16.07
CA PRO A 538 23.40 24.08 -15.96
C PRO A 538 23.64 25.29 -15.07
N SER A 539 24.66 25.22 -14.20
CA SER A 539 25.02 26.34 -13.34
C SER A 539 25.33 27.60 -14.16
N PRO A 540 24.71 28.77 -13.84
CA PRO A 540 25.00 30.03 -14.52
C PRO A 540 26.46 30.47 -14.42
N THR A 541 27.20 29.98 -13.41
CA THR A 541 28.60 30.37 -13.14
C THR A 541 29.63 29.39 -13.69
N GLY A 542 29.20 28.34 -14.41
CA GLY A 542 30.09 27.33 -14.98
C GLY A 542 30.56 26.26 -13.97
N SER A 543 30.50 25.01 -14.44
CA SER A 543 30.64 23.73 -13.71
C SER A 543 29.51 23.42 -12.72
N GLY A 544 28.83 22.29 -12.98
CA GLY A 544 27.75 21.76 -12.14
C GLY A 544 26.34 22.00 -12.67
N THR A 545 25.39 21.33 -12.04
CA THR A 545 23.95 21.43 -12.29
C THR A 545 23.30 22.04 -11.05
N VAL A 546 22.57 23.14 -11.23
CA VAL A 546 21.74 23.73 -10.16
C VAL A 546 20.37 23.08 -10.24
N THR A 547 19.88 22.58 -9.12
CA THR A 547 18.51 22.04 -9.01
C THR A 547 17.69 23.00 -8.17
N GLU A 548 16.68 23.59 -8.77
CA GLU A 548 15.70 24.44 -8.08
C GLU A 548 14.43 23.64 -7.84
N THR A 549 13.75 23.91 -6.73
CA THR A 549 12.49 23.26 -6.37
C THR A 549 11.37 24.28 -6.35
N PHE A 550 10.29 24.00 -7.07
CA PHE A 550 9.14 24.89 -7.19
C PHE A 550 7.84 24.14 -6.87
N PRO A 551 6.83 24.81 -6.29
CA PRO A 551 5.51 24.23 -6.12
C PRO A 551 4.82 24.04 -7.49
N GLN A 552 4.23 22.87 -7.68
CA GLN A 552 3.41 22.52 -8.85
C GLN A 552 2.05 21.99 -8.39
N LEU A 553 0.98 22.43 -9.05
CA LEU A 553 -0.38 21.96 -8.79
C LEU A 553 -0.62 20.67 -9.57
N LYS A 554 -0.85 19.56 -8.86
CA LYS A 554 -1.29 18.29 -9.45
C LYS A 554 -2.81 18.28 -9.53
N ILE A 555 -3.34 18.55 -10.73
CA ILE A 555 -4.77 18.63 -11.01
C ILE A 555 -5.40 17.24 -10.87
N LYS A 556 -6.54 17.20 -10.18
CA LYS A 556 -7.38 16.02 -9.97
C LYS A 556 -8.68 16.11 -10.78
N ASP A 557 -9.23 17.31 -10.89
CA ASP A 557 -10.40 17.64 -11.71
C ASP A 557 -10.39 19.14 -12.04
N LEU A 558 -11.07 19.53 -13.12
CA LEU A 558 -11.27 20.92 -13.51
C LEU A 558 -12.63 21.10 -14.16
N ARG A 559 -13.28 22.24 -13.92
CA ARG A 559 -14.59 22.57 -14.53
C ARG A 559 -14.70 24.05 -14.81
N LYS A 560 -15.49 24.41 -15.83
CA LYS A 560 -15.92 25.80 -15.98
C LYS A 560 -16.83 26.17 -14.81
N HIS A 561 -16.56 27.31 -14.21
CA HIS A 561 -17.40 27.90 -13.18
C HIS A 561 -18.68 28.41 -13.85
N GLU A 562 -19.67 27.53 -13.99
CA GLU A 562 -21.05 27.94 -14.31
C GLU A 562 -21.64 28.68 -13.11
N GLN A 563 -22.56 29.62 -13.36
CA GLN A 563 -23.24 30.41 -12.33
C GLN A 563 -24.11 29.49 -11.43
N ALA A 564 -23.49 28.79 -10.48
CA ALA A 564 -24.21 28.12 -9.42
C ALA A 564 -24.86 29.16 -8.49
N PRO A 565 -26.10 28.95 -8.02
CA PRO A 565 -26.81 29.92 -7.20
C PRO A 565 -26.07 30.19 -5.89
N ALA A 566 -26.21 31.44 -5.43
CA ALA A 566 -25.59 31.94 -4.22
C ALA A 566 -25.90 31.08 -2.98
N HIS A 567 -24.88 31.00 -2.12
CA HIS A 567 -24.83 30.37 -0.78
C HIS A 567 -24.50 28.88 -0.72
N VAL A 568 -23.25 28.61 -0.37
CA VAL A 568 -22.88 27.46 0.47
C VAL A 568 -22.37 28.04 1.78
N GLY A 569 -23.09 27.78 2.86
CA GLY A 569 -22.77 28.26 4.21
C GLY A 569 -21.44 27.70 4.72
N ASN A 570 -20.89 28.36 5.75
CA ASN A 570 -19.80 27.86 6.58
C ASN A 570 -20.21 26.53 7.25
N ASN A 571 -20.17 25.42 6.53
CA ASN A 571 -20.35 24.09 7.09
C ASN A 571 -18.99 23.43 7.31
N THR A 572 -18.88 22.80 8.46
CA THR A 572 -17.76 21.99 8.96
C THR A 572 -17.67 20.61 8.29
N GLU A 573 -18.31 20.42 7.13
CA GLU A 573 -18.40 19.14 6.43
C GLU A 573 -17.43 19.09 5.24
N THR A 574 -16.84 17.90 5.01
CA THR A 574 -15.98 17.63 3.85
C THR A 574 -16.79 17.80 2.55
N GLN A 575 -16.32 18.65 1.63
CA GLN A 575 -16.94 18.79 0.32
C GLN A 575 -16.53 17.60 -0.56
N THR A 576 -17.48 17.03 -1.28
CA THR A 576 -17.24 15.94 -2.24
C THR A 576 -17.74 16.37 -3.61
N ILE A 577 -16.94 16.12 -4.64
CA ILE A 577 -17.34 16.35 -6.04
C ILE A 577 -17.38 15.00 -6.75
N ARG A 578 -18.50 14.70 -7.42
CA ARG A 578 -18.65 13.55 -8.32
C ARG A 578 -17.93 13.84 -9.62
N ARG A 579 -16.91 13.06 -9.98
CA ARG A 579 -16.20 13.16 -11.27
C ARG A 579 -17.07 12.53 -12.34
N GLU A 580 -17.54 13.35 -13.28
CA GLU A 580 -18.19 12.83 -14.49
C GLU A 580 -17.12 12.15 -15.35
N GLY A 581 -17.45 10.97 -15.88
CA GLY A 581 -16.53 10.06 -16.57
C GLY A 581 -16.12 10.54 -17.95
#